data_AF-A0A7C5C426-F1
#
_entry.id   AF-A0A7C5C426-F1
#
_cell.length_a   1.000
_cell.length_b   1.000
_cell.length_c   1.000
_cell.angle_alpha   90.00
_cell.angle_beta   90.00
_cell.angle_gamma   90.00
#
_symmetry.space_group_name_H-M   'P 1'
#
loop_
_entity.id
_entity.type
_entity.pdbx_description
1 polymer ?
#
loop_
_entity_poly.entity_id
_entity_poly.type
_entity_poly.pdbx_seq_one_letter_code
_entity_poly.pdbx_strand_id
1 'polypeptide(L)'
;MTEIPHSDDLATLVAILPAHLRAPVEALPADELLEIVLDLGRRPQARLAGRAADLSADPVSREDLEYVVRAVGDFGPDNRAGLEGTLHRISALRNRRGEVVGLTLRVGRTIRGSIEPLRAFIEDGRSLLLLGRPGVGKTTKLREIARVLADELGRRVIVIDTSNEIAGDGDVPHPAIGTARRMQVPTPDRQHAVMIEAVENHMPEVIVIDEIGTAAEALAARTIAERGVQLIGTAHGSTLENLVRNPTLSDLVGGVQTVTLGDEEARIRGTR
;
A
#
# COMPACT_ATOMS: atom_id res chain seq x y z
N MET A 1 21.64 13.75 -2.81
CA MET A 1 21.24 12.73 -1.82
C MET A 1 20.77 13.48 -0.60
N THR A 2 19.48 13.81 -0.56
CA THR A 2 18.87 14.53 0.55
C THR A 2 18.38 13.49 1.54
N GLU A 3 19.17 13.28 2.60
CA GLU A 3 18.74 12.53 3.78
C GLU A 3 17.55 13.25 4.42
N ILE A 4 16.48 12.50 4.70
CA ILE A 4 15.39 12.93 5.59
C ILE A 4 15.05 11.71 6.47
N PRO A 5 14.61 11.94 7.72
CA PRO A 5 15.11 11.26 8.89
C PRO A 5 14.56 9.82 8.94
N HIS A 6 15.41 8.83 8.72
CA HIS A 6 15.07 7.41 8.90
C HIS A 6 14.85 7.03 10.39
N SER A 7 14.66 8.00 11.30
CA SER A 7 14.94 7.83 12.72
C SER A 7 13.72 7.82 13.66
N ASP A 8 12.56 8.35 13.30
CA ASP A 8 11.47 8.53 14.29
C ASP A 8 10.47 7.36 14.33
N ASP A 9 10.05 6.84 13.17
CA ASP A 9 9.01 5.79 13.13
C ASP A 9 9.50 4.44 13.70
N LEU A 10 10.77 4.10 13.49
CA LEU A 10 11.35 2.86 14.02
C LEU A 10 11.34 2.87 15.56
N ALA A 11 11.52 4.03 16.19
CA ALA A 11 11.46 4.14 17.64
C ALA A 11 10.05 3.78 18.17
N THR A 12 9.00 4.17 17.45
CA THR A 12 7.61 3.76 17.74
C THR A 12 7.43 2.24 17.67
N LEU A 13 8.03 1.59 16.66
CA LEU A 13 8.03 0.13 16.57
C LEU A 13 8.81 -0.54 17.71
N VAL A 14 9.97 0.00 18.07
CA VAL A 14 10.80 -0.53 19.16
C VAL A 14 10.09 -0.36 20.50
N ALA A 15 9.34 0.73 20.71
CA ALA A 15 8.63 1.01 21.94
C ALA A 15 7.58 -0.05 22.30
N ILE A 16 6.99 -0.72 21.30
CA ILE A 16 6.00 -1.80 21.52
C ILE A 16 6.64 -3.16 21.83
N LEU A 17 7.96 -3.29 21.72
CA LEU A 17 8.67 -4.53 22.00
C LEU A 17 8.92 -4.73 23.50
N PRO A 18 8.99 -5.99 23.96
CA PRO A 18 9.49 -6.32 25.30
C PRO A 18 10.84 -5.67 25.56
N ALA A 19 11.06 -5.18 26.79
CA ALA A 19 12.23 -4.37 27.14
C ALA A 19 13.58 -5.03 26.76
N HIS A 20 13.67 -6.35 26.91
CA HIS A 20 14.89 -7.11 26.61
C HIS A 20 15.21 -7.20 25.10
N LEU A 21 14.25 -6.90 24.21
CA LEU A 21 14.43 -6.92 22.76
C LEU A 21 14.73 -5.55 22.16
N ARG A 22 14.55 -4.46 22.91
CA ARG A 22 14.70 -3.10 22.39
C ARG A 22 16.14 -2.78 21.98
N ALA A 23 17.06 -2.87 22.93
CA ALA A 23 18.48 -2.59 22.67
C ALA A 23 19.09 -3.50 21.57
N PRO A 24 18.81 -4.82 21.52
CA PRO A 24 19.23 -5.65 20.40
C PRO A 24 18.72 -5.18 19.04
N VAL A 25 17.47 -4.70 18.95
CA VAL A 25 16.90 -4.18 17.70
C VAL A 25 17.51 -2.83 17.33
N GLU A 26 17.68 -1.93 18.30
CA GLU A 26 18.31 -0.61 18.08
C GLU A 26 19.78 -0.71 17.66
N ALA A 27 20.47 -1.79 18.04
CA ALA A 27 21.85 -2.06 17.62
C ALA A 27 21.97 -2.55 16.16
N LEU A 28 20.87 -2.85 15.48
CA LEU A 28 20.87 -3.29 14.09
C LEU A 28 20.88 -2.10 13.11
N PRO A 29 21.42 -2.28 11.90
CA PRO A 29 21.26 -1.29 10.83
C PRO A 29 19.79 -1.12 10.45
N ALA A 30 19.22 0.04 10.80
CA ALA A 30 17.81 0.37 10.64
C ALA A 30 17.34 0.30 9.17
N ASP A 31 18.22 0.68 8.24
CA ASP A 31 18.02 0.66 6.79
C ASP A 31 18.04 -0.75 6.19
N GLU A 32 18.58 -1.75 6.90
CA GLU A 32 18.54 -3.16 6.49
C GLU A 32 17.39 -3.93 7.14
N LEU A 33 16.88 -3.49 8.31
CA LEU A 33 15.85 -4.21 9.07
C LEU A 33 14.48 -4.26 8.36
N LEU A 34 14.07 -5.45 7.93
CA LEU A 34 12.81 -5.68 7.22
C LEU A 34 11.67 -6.09 8.16
N GLU A 35 11.94 -7.04 9.05
CA GLU A 35 10.92 -7.61 9.94
C GLU A 35 11.53 -8.05 11.28
N ILE A 36 10.70 -8.07 12.32
CA ILE A 36 10.98 -8.72 13.60
C ILE A 36 9.97 -9.86 13.77
N VAL A 37 10.46 -11.06 14.08
CA VAL A 37 9.67 -12.29 14.18
C VAL A 37 9.76 -12.80 15.61
N LEU A 38 8.60 -12.96 16.24
CA LEU A 38 8.45 -13.47 17.59
C LEU A 38 7.57 -14.72 17.53
N ASP A 39 8.14 -15.91 17.74
CA ASP A 39 7.40 -17.17 17.74
C ASP A 39 7.49 -17.81 19.12
N LEU A 40 6.36 -18.16 19.74
CA LEU A 40 6.33 -18.76 21.08
C LEU A 40 7.26 -19.98 21.17
N GLY A 41 8.20 -19.95 22.12
CA GLY A 41 9.17 -21.02 22.33
C GLY A 41 10.34 -21.07 21.34
N ARG A 42 10.49 -20.07 20.46
CA ARG A 42 11.65 -19.90 19.58
C ARG A 42 12.41 -18.63 19.91
N ARG A 43 13.67 -18.55 19.47
CA ARG A 43 14.44 -17.31 19.60
C ARG A 43 13.81 -16.20 18.75
N PRO A 44 13.69 -14.98 19.30
CA PRO A 44 13.23 -13.83 18.52
C PRO A 44 14.25 -13.50 17.44
N GLN A 45 13.79 -13.18 16.23
CA GLN A 45 14.68 -12.93 15.07
C GLN A 45 14.39 -11.59 14.40
N ALA A 46 15.43 -10.90 13.98
CA ALA A 46 15.37 -9.84 13.00
C ALA A 46 15.66 -10.40 11.60
N ARG A 47 14.82 -10.07 10.63
CA ARG A 47 15.05 -10.30 9.20
C ARG A 47 15.63 -9.03 8.60
N LEU A 48 16.81 -9.13 8.03
CA LEU A 48 17.49 -8.03 7.36
C LEU A 48 17.64 -8.34 5.86
N ALA A 49 18.05 -7.35 5.07
CA ALA A 49 18.37 -7.54 3.67
C ALA A 49 19.43 -8.67 3.49
N GLY A 50 18.98 -9.85 3.07
CA GLY A 50 19.85 -11.01 2.78
C GLY A 50 20.28 -11.86 3.97
N ARG A 51 19.89 -11.55 5.21
CA ARG A 51 20.25 -12.34 6.41
C ARG A 51 19.20 -12.31 7.52
N ALA A 52 19.37 -13.16 8.51
CA ALA A 52 18.61 -13.12 9.75
C ALA A 52 19.56 -13.10 10.94
N ALA A 53 19.15 -12.45 12.03
CA ALA A 53 19.90 -12.38 13.27
C ALA A 53 18.98 -12.73 14.46
N ASP A 54 19.46 -13.55 15.38
CA ASP A 54 18.78 -13.78 16.65
C ASP A 54 18.93 -12.51 17.52
N LEU A 55 17.83 -12.05 18.11
CA LEU A 55 17.77 -10.87 18.98
C LEU A 55 18.04 -11.22 20.45
N SER A 56 17.80 -12.47 20.83
CA SER A 56 18.03 -13.00 22.17
C SER A 56 18.38 -14.50 22.09
N ALA A 57 19.15 -14.97 23.07
CA ALA A 57 19.36 -16.41 23.26
C ALA A 57 18.13 -17.10 23.87
N ASP A 58 17.35 -16.34 24.65
CA ASP A 58 16.16 -16.82 25.34
C ASP A 58 14.98 -16.94 24.36
N PRO A 59 14.19 -18.04 24.44
CA PRO A 59 13.00 -18.17 23.63
C PRO A 59 11.91 -17.15 24.00
N VAL A 60 11.15 -16.70 23.01
CA VAL A 60 9.98 -15.84 23.18
C VAL A 60 8.97 -16.52 24.09
N SER A 61 8.58 -15.83 25.15
CA SER A 61 7.59 -16.27 26.13
C SER A 61 6.17 -15.85 25.72
N ARG A 62 5.17 -16.37 26.44
CA ARG A 62 3.79 -15.91 26.28
C ARG A 62 3.62 -14.46 26.72
N GLU A 63 4.32 -14.06 27.78
CA GLU A 63 4.31 -12.69 28.30
C GLU A 63 4.85 -11.69 27.27
N ASP A 64 5.86 -12.07 26.50
CA ASP A 64 6.41 -11.23 25.43
C ASP A 64 5.37 -10.96 24.33
N LEU A 65 4.65 -11.99 23.89
CA LEU A 65 3.60 -11.84 22.89
C LEU A 65 2.44 -10.99 23.43
N GLU A 66 2.02 -11.23 24.68
CA GLU A 66 0.97 -10.46 25.35
C GLU A 66 1.35 -8.99 25.54
N TYR A 67 2.63 -8.71 25.83
CA TYR A 67 3.17 -7.35 25.93
C TYR A 67 2.95 -6.60 24.61
N VAL A 68 3.39 -7.20 23.50
CA VAL A 68 3.26 -6.59 22.17
C VAL A 68 1.79 -6.43 21.78
N VAL A 69 0.97 -7.46 21.97
CA VAL A 69 -0.48 -7.40 21.65
C VAL A 69 -1.16 -6.28 22.42
N ARG A 70 -0.85 -6.10 23.71
CA ARG A 70 -1.42 -5.01 24.52
C ARG A 70 -0.98 -3.63 24.02
N ALA A 71 0.27 -3.50 23.58
CA ALA A 71 0.81 -2.24 23.07
C ALA A 71 0.25 -1.88 21.68
N VAL A 72 -0.04 -2.88 20.84
CA VAL A 72 -0.62 -2.71 19.50
C VAL A 72 -2.13 -2.43 19.56
N GLY A 73 -2.85 -3.10 20.47
CA GLY A 73 -4.31 -3.03 20.54
C GLY A 73 -4.99 -4.12 19.70
N ASP A 74 -6.09 -3.76 19.05
CA ASP A 74 -6.93 -4.72 18.33
C ASP A 74 -6.37 -5.08 16.95
N PHE A 75 -6.49 -6.36 16.59
CA PHE A 75 -6.21 -6.84 15.25
C PHE A 75 -7.51 -6.81 14.43
N GLY A 76 -7.42 -6.29 13.21
CA GLY A 76 -8.50 -6.27 12.24
C GLY A 76 -8.94 -7.67 11.79
N PRO A 77 -10.00 -7.74 10.97
CA PRO A 77 -10.58 -9.01 10.49
C PRO A 77 -9.60 -9.83 9.62
N ASP A 78 -8.58 -9.21 9.05
CA ASP A 78 -7.51 -9.86 8.29
C ASP A 78 -6.34 -10.35 9.16
N ASN A 79 -6.50 -10.29 10.50
CA ASN A 79 -5.53 -10.70 11.50
C ASN A 79 -4.23 -9.87 11.48
N ARG A 80 -4.36 -8.60 11.09
CA ARG A 80 -3.29 -7.60 11.10
C ARG A 80 -3.68 -6.37 11.92
N ALA A 81 -2.67 -5.63 12.34
CA ALA A 81 -2.79 -4.30 12.92
C ALA A 81 -1.62 -3.47 12.40
N GLY A 82 -1.75 -2.15 12.36
CA GLY A 82 -0.62 -1.26 12.16
C GLY A 82 -0.46 -0.32 13.33
N LEU A 83 0.73 0.30 13.41
CA LEU A 83 0.98 1.31 14.42
C LEU A 83 0.57 2.66 13.86
N GLU A 84 -0.42 3.28 14.51
CA GLU A 84 -0.97 4.57 14.12
C GLU A 84 0.13 5.61 13.88
N GLY A 85 -0.03 6.39 12.80
CA GLY A 85 0.94 7.39 12.38
C GLY A 85 2.19 6.83 11.70
N THR A 86 2.35 5.50 11.61
CA THR A 86 3.48 4.84 10.95
C THR A 86 3.01 3.89 9.83
N LEU A 87 3.97 3.36 9.06
CA LEU A 87 3.71 2.29 8.08
C LEU A 87 4.04 0.89 8.63
N HIS A 88 4.34 0.78 9.93
CA HIS A 88 4.66 -0.50 10.56
C HIS A 88 3.41 -1.37 10.66
N ARG A 89 3.57 -2.67 10.37
CA ARG A 89 2.47 -3.63 10.38
C ARG A 89 2.80 -4.83 11.22
N ILE A 90 1.88 -5.22 12.10
CA ILE A 90 1.97 -6.39 12.95
C ILE A 90 0.95 -7.41 12.48
N SER A 91 1.40 -8.62 12.19
CA SER A 91 0.54 -9.75 11.81
C SER A 91 0.63 -10.81 12.88
N ALA A 92 -0.51 -11.30 13.37
CA ALA A 92 -0.54 -12.35 14.38
C ALA A 92 -0.54 -13.74 13.75
N LEU A 93 0.20 -14.67 14.34
CA LEU A 93 0.02 -16.10 14.12
C LEU A 93 -0.87 -16.63 15.24
N ARG A 94 -2.03 -17.21 14.91
CA ARG A 94 -2.99 -17.72 15.90
C ARG A 94 -3.08 -19.23 15.85
N ASN A 95 -3.23 -19.85 17.02
CA ASN A 95 -3.49 -21.29 17.11
C ASN A 95 -4.99 -21.60 16.87
N ARG A 96 -5.36 -22.89 16.93
CA ARG A 96 -6.75 -23.34 16.70
C ARG A 96 -7.78 -22.79 17.69
N ARG A 97 -7.34 -22.24 18.83
CA ARG A 97 -8.19 -21.59 19.83
C ARG A 97 -8.27 -20.07 19.64
N GLY A 98 -7.64 -19.53 18.60
CA GLY A 98 -7.57 -18.09 18.34
C GLY A 98 -6.52 -17.35 19.16
N GLU A 99 -5.74 -18.03 20.00
CA GLU A 99 -4.71 -17.42 20.84
C GLU A 99 -3.50 -17.04 19.96
N VAL A 100 -2.94 -15.85 20.19
CA VAL A 100 -1.69 -15.42 19.54
C VAL A 100 -0.54 -16.31 20.04
N VAL A 101 0.16 -16.93 19.11
CA VAL A 101 1.33 -17.80 19.33
C VAL A 101 2.56 -17.36 18.55
N GLY A 102 2.43 -16.30 17.77
CA GLY A 102 3.55 -15.61 17.15
C GLY A 102 3.13 -14.27 16.55
N LEU A 103 4.12 -13.44 16.22
CA LEU A 103 3.96 -12.10 15.66
C LEU A 103 5.03 -11.86 14.60
N THR A 104 4.62 -11.29 13.47
CA THR A 104 5.52 -10.70 12.47
C THR A 104 5.32 -9.19 12.47
N LEU A 105 6.33 -8.45 12.89
CA LEU A 105 6.34 -6.99 12.87
C LEU A 105 7.15 -6.53 11.65
N ARG A 106 6.48 -6.01 10.63
CA ARG A 106 7.11 -5.49 9.41
C ARG A 106 7.48 -4.03 9.57
N VAL A 107 8.71 -3.70 9.18
CA VAL A 107 9.22 -2.33 9.18
C VAL A 107 8.70 -1.59 7.96
N GLY A 108 7.73 -0.70 8.16
CA GLY A 108 7.27 0.22 7.15
C GLY A 108 8.31 1.28 6.85
N ARG A 109 8.42 1.67 5.58
CA ARG A 109 9.36 2.70 5.13
C ARG A 109 8.73 3.59 4.07
N THR A 110 9.23 4.81 4.03
CA THR A 110 8.90 5.77 2.98
C THR A 110 10.11 5.93 2.06
N ILE A 111 9.86 6.01 0.77
CA ILE A 111 10.89 6.26 -0.25
C ILE A 111 10.44 7.50 -1.01
N ARG A 112 11.37 8.42 -1.26
CA ARG A 112 11.16 9.63 -2.06
C ARG A 112 12.06 9.64 -3.29
N GLY A 113 11.75 10.49 -4.26
CA GLY A 113 12.41 10.60 -5.55
C GLY A 113 12.07 9.49 -6.53
N SER A 114 11.15 8.59 -6.19
CA SER A 114 10.86 7.40 -7.01
C SER A 114 9.97 7.70 -8.22
N ILE A 115 9.32 8.86 -8.22
CA ILE A 115 8.33 9.25 -9.24
C ILE A 115 8.87 10.27 -10.25
N GLU A 116 10.13 10.69 -10.15
CA GLU A 116 10.71 11.71 -11.04
C GLU A 116 10.53 11.36 -12.53
N PRO A 117 10.74 10.10 -12.98
CA PRO A 117 10.49 9.74 -14.38
C PRO A 117 9.02 9.86 -14.81
N LEU A 118 8.09 9.89 -13.86
CA LEU A 118 6.64 9.98 -14.08
C LEU A 118 6.10 11.40 -13.91
N ARG A 119 6.91 12.36 -13.44
CA ARG A 119 6.47 13.68 -13.00
C ARG A 119 5.68 14.44 -14.06
N ALA A 120 6.17 14.45 -15.29
CA ALA A 120 5.49 15.11 -16.41
C ALA A 120 4.08 14.54 -16.66
N PHE A 121 3.89 13.22 -16.54
CA PHE A 121 2.57 12.59 -16.74
C PHE A 121 1.60 12.89 -15.60
N ILE A 122 2.13 13.04 -14.39
CA ILE A 122 1.35 13.37 -13.20
C ILE A 122 0.84 14.81 -13.29
N GLU A 123 1.70 15.74 -13.65
CA GLU A 123 1.40 17.18 -13.77
C GLU A 123 0.44 17.51 -14.91
N ASP A 124 0.49 16.73 -16.00
CA ASP A 124 -0.38 16.88 -17.15
C ASP A 124 -1.87 16.61 -16.84
N GLY A 125 -2.19 16.09 -15.65
CA GLY A 125 -3.55 15.93 -15.16
C GLY A 125 -4.32 14.76 -15.77
N ARG A 126 -3.70 13.96 -16.65
CA ARG A 126 -4.27 12.72 -17.17
C ARG A 126 -4.27 11.62 -16.12
N SER A 127 -5.28 10.76 -16.18
CA SER A 127 -5.34 9.56 -15.34
C SER A 127 -4.16 8.63 -15.62
N LEU A 128 -3.61 8.03 -14.56
CA LEU A 128 -2.41 7.20 -14.60
C LEU A 128 -2.69 5.84 -13.94
N LEU A 129 -2.46 4.76 -14.69
CA LEU A 129 -2.55 3.40 -14.17
C LEU A 129 -1.17 2.75 -14.09
N LEU A 130 -0.75 2.39 -12.88
CA LEU A 130 0.52 1.72 -12.61
C LEU A 130 0.34 0.20 -12.65
N LEU A 131 0.99 -0.46 -13.61
CA LEU A 131 0.96 -1.92 -13.76
C LEU A 131 2.30 -2.55 -13.35
N GLY A 132 2.24 -3.76 -12.82
CA GLY A 132 3.44 -4.51 -12.47
C GLY A 132 3.17 -5.62 -11.46
N ARG A 133 4.12 -6.55 -11.33
CA ARG A 133 4.03 -7.68 -10.41
C ARG A 133 3.87 -7.21 -8.94
N PRO A 134 3.38 -8.07 -8.04
CA PRO A 134 3.42 -7.78 -6.60
C PRO A 134 4.85 -7.44 -6.14
N GLY A 135 4.98 -6.50 -5.19
CA GLY A 135 6.26 -6.15 -4.57
C GLY A 135 7.19 -5.23 -5.39
N VAL A 136 6.82 -4.78 -6.59
CA VAL A 136 7.69 -3.91 -7.43
C VAL A 136 7.69 -2.42 -7.00
N GLY A 137 7.04 -2.07 -5.89
CA GLY A 137 7.01 -0.70 -5.36
C GLY A 137 5.88 0.19 -5.92
N LYS A 138 4.77 -0.39 -6.39
CA LYS A 138 3.61 0.37 -6.90
C LYS A 138 3.01 1.29 -5.82
N THR A 139 2.69 0.74 -4.65
CA THR A 139 2.12 1.47 -3.51
C THR A 139 3.05 2.55 -3.00
N THR A 140 4.37 2.31 -3.01
CA THR A 140 5.39 3.34 -2.70
C THR A 140 5.28 4.54 -3.64
N LYS A 141 5.12 4.29 -4.95
CA LYS A 141 4.92 5.36 -5.93
C LYS A 141 3.59 6.06 -5.72
N LEU A 142 2.49 5.33 -5.52
CA LEU A 142 1.18 5.95 -5.28
C LEU A 142 1.20 6.92 -4.09
N ARG A 143 1.81 6.49 -2.98
CA ARG A 143 1.97 7.32 -1.77
C ARG A 143 2.74 8.61 -2.07
N GLU A 144 3.85 8.50 -2.78
CA GLU A 144 4.64 9.66 -3.16
C GLU A 144 3.90 10.58 -4.15
N ILE A 145 3.17 10.02 -5.11
CA ILE A 145 2.34 10.77 -6.06
C ILE A 145 1.27 11.57 -5.32
N ALA A 146 0.58 10.95 -4.35
CA ALA A 146 -0.43 11.62 -3.54
C ALA A 146 0.15 12.85 -2.82
N ARG A 147 1.33 12.69 -2.18
CA ARG A 147 2.04 13.79 -1.51
C ARG A 147 2.43 14.90 -2.47
N VAL A 148 3.02 14.56 -3.62
CA VAL A 148 3.45 15.57 -4.60
C VAL A 148 2.26 16.36 -5.15
N LEU A 149 1.16 15.67 -5.48
CA LEU A 149 -0.05 16.32 -5.95
C LEU A 149 -0.67 17.24 -4.89
N ALA A 150 -0.70 16.81 -3.62
CA ALA A 150 -1.27 17.58 -2.54
C ALA A 150 -0.39 18.77 -2.11
N ASP A 151 0.88 18.50 -1.77
CA ASP A 151 1.76 19.51 -1.14
C ASP A 151 2.46 20.41 -2.15
N GLU A 152 2.90 19.86 -3.28
CA GLU A 152 3.73 20.59 -4.24
C GLU A 152 2.87 21.25 -5.34
N LEU A 153 1.79 20.57 -5.76
CA LEU A 153 0.87 21.07 -6.79
C LEU A 153 -0.42 21.67 -6.21
N GLY A 154 -0.63 21.58 -4.88
CA GLY A 154 -1.76 22.20 -4.20
C GLY A 154 -3.14 21.64 -4.58
N ARG A 155 -3.18 20.41 -5.10
CA ARG A 155 -4.43 19.78 -5.58
C ARG A 155 -5.23 19.18 -4.43
N ARG A 156 -6.56 19.18 -4.58
CA ARG A 156 -7.45 18.43 -3.69
C ARG A 156 -7.35 16.93 -3.99
N VAL A 157 -6.48 16.25 -3.25
CA VAL A 157 -6.23 14.80 -3.38
C VAL A 157 -7.00 14.01 -2.33
N ILE A 158 -7.67 12.94 -2.76
CA ILE A 158 -8.25 11.93 -1.87
C ILE A 158 -7.64 10.56 -2.18
N VAL A 159 -7.13 9.90 -1.15
CA VAL A 159 -6.69 8.50 -1.19
C VAL A 159 -7.85 7.61 -0.74
N ILE A 160 -8.26 6.68 -1.58
CA ILE A 160 -9.18 5.59 -1.22
C ILE A 160 -8.30 4.41 -0.79
N ASP A 161 -8.22 4.16 0.51
CA ASP A 161 -7.28 3.20 1.09
C ASP A 161 -8.02 1.98 1.64
N THR A 162 -8.01 0.90 0.88
CA THR A 162 -8.77 -0.33 1.20
C THR A 162 -8.03 -1.23 2.18
N SER A 163 -6.70 -1.26 2.08
CA SER A 163 -5.85 -2.15 2.86
C SER A 163 -4.99 -1.38 3.87
N ASN A 164 -5.21 -0.07 4.01
CA ASN A 164 -4.37 0.87 4.78
C ASN A 164 -2.90 0.85 4.34
N GLU A 165 -2.60 0.41 3.11
CA GLU A 165 -1.22 0.28 2.63
C GLU A 165 -0.65 1.61 2.13
N ILE A 166 -1.48 2.54 1.66
CA ILE A 166 -0.99 3.83 1.14
C ILE A 166 -0.73 4.79 2.30
N ALA A 167 -1.70 4.96 3.19
CA ALA A 167 -1.71 5.98 4.21
C ALA A 167 -1.47 5.44 5.63
N GLY A 168 -1.26 4.14 5.78
CA GLY A 168 -1.06 3.52 7.10
C GLY A 168 -2.37 3.28 7.86
N ASP A 169 -2.25 2.51 8.94
CA ASP A 169 -3.34 2.18 9.86
C ASP A 169 -3.60 3.32 10.87
N GLY A 170 -4.72 3.23 11.60
CA GLY A 170 -5.19 4.25 12.55
C GLY A 170 -6.05 5.33 11.89
N ASP A 171 -6.54 6.29 12.67
CA ASP A 171 -7.43 7.37 12.18
C ASP A 171 -6.65 8.50 11.52
N VAL A 172 -5.43 8.75 11.99
CA VAL A 172 -4.53 9.76 11.45
C VAL A 172 -3.69 9.17 10.30
N PRO A 173 -3.81 9.69 9.06
CA PRO A 173 -3.03 9.20 7.94
C PRO A 173 -1.55 9.55 8.10
N HIS A 174 -0.67 8.68 7.61
CA HIS A 174 0.77 8.88 7.62
C HIS A 174 1.18 10.16 6.88
N PRO A 175 2.16 10.94 7.38
CA PRO A 175 2.69 12.14 6.71
C PRO A 175 3.27 11.91 5.30
N ALA A 176 3.36 10.66 4.85
CA ALA A 176 3.95 10.30 3.58
C ALA A 176 3.01 10.53 2.39
N ILE A 177 1.72 10.72 2.63
CA ILE A 177 0.76 11.21 1.64
C ILE A 177 0.63 12.75 1.65
N GLY A 178 1.40 13.45 2.49
CA GLY A 178 1.32 14.91 2.61
C GLY A 178 -0.01 15.36 3.19
N THR A 179 -0.55 16.45 2.64
CA THR A 179 -1.87 17.01 2.97
C THR A 179 -3.04 16.32 2.27
N ALA A 180 -2.78 15.24 1.50
CA ALA A 180 -3.84 14.45 0.89
C ALA A 180 -4.79 13.89 1.97
N ARG A 181 -6.09 13.92 1.67
CA ARG A 181 -7.10 13.34 2.57
C ARG A 181 -7.23 11.85 2.30
N ARG A 182 -7.66 11.09 3.31
CA ARG A 182 -7.88 9.63 3.21
C ARG A 182 -9.34 9.30 3.47
N MET A 183 -9.87 8.37 2.69
CA MET A 183 -11.10 7.64 2.99
C MET A 183 -10.75 6.16 3.12
N GLN A 184 -11.02 5.57 4.28
CA GLN A 184 -10.82 4.14 4.50
C GLN A 184 -12.03 3.36 3.98
N VAL A 185 -11.76 2.21 3.37
CA VAL A 185 -12.82 1.33 2.90
C VAL A 185 -13.11 0.27 3.98
N PRO A 186 -14.35 0.16 4.49
CA PRO A 186 -14.66 -0.80 5.57
C PRO A 186 -14.43 -2.26 5.18
N THR A 187 -14.76 -2.61 3.93
CA THR A 187 -14.54 -3.94 3.35
C THR A 187 -14.22 -3.82 1.86
N PRO A 188 -13.39 -4.70 1.27
CA PRO A 188 -12.96 -4.57 -0.12
C PRO A 188 -14.12 -4.45 -1.13
N ASP A 189 -15.23 -5.16 -0.91
CA ASP A 189 -16.42 -5.11 -1.76
C ASP A 189 -17.11 -3.73 -1.78
N ARG A 190 -16.82 -2.86 -0.81
CA ARG A 190 -17.37 -1.49 -0.70
C ARG A 190 -16.52 -0.43 -1.38
N GLN A 191 -15.35 -0.77 -1.91
CA GLN A 191 -14.42 0.22 -2.49
C GLN A 191 -15.09 1.10 -3.55
N HIS A 192 -15.86 0.51 -4.47
CA HIS A 192 -16.59 1.26 -5.50
C HIS A 192 -17.54 2.32 -4.93
N ALA A 193 -18.23 2.02 -3.82
CA ALA A 193 -19.15 2.97 -3.19
C ALA A 193 -18.39 4.15 -2.57
N VAL A 194 -17.28 3.88 -1.89
CA VAL A 194 -16.40 4.91 -1.31
C VAL A 194 -15.77 5.79 -2.40
N MET A 195 -15.41 5.20 -3.55
CA MET A 195 -14.93 5.96 -4.71
C MET A 195 -15.97 6.98 -5.21
N ILE A 196 -17.24 6.60 -5.29
CA ILE A 196 -18.32 7.50 -5.71
C ILE A 196 -18.59 8.57 -4.64
N GLU A 197 -18.66 8.17 -3.37
CA GLU A 197 -18.83 9.08 -2.23
C GLU A 197 -17.77 10.18 -2.21
N ALA A 198 -16.51 9.83 -2.49
CA ALA A 198 -15.41 10.78 -2.55
C ALA A 198 -15.69 11.92 -3.53
N VAL A 199 -16.21 11.62 -4.72
CA VAL A 199 -16.53 12.65 -5.72
C VAL A 199 -17.75 13.45 -5.32
N GLU A 200 -18.80 12.79 -4.83
CA GLU A 200 -20.07 13.44 -4.48
C GLU A 200 -19.93 14.41 -3.32
N ASN A 201 -19.11 14.08 -2.31
CA ASN A 201 -19.06 14.82 -1.05
C ASN A 201 -17.84 15.72 -0.88
N HIS A 202 -16.77 15.51 -1.66
CA HIS A 202 -15.48 16.15 -1.38
C HIS A 202 -14.84 16.87 -2.57
N MET A 203 -15.47 16.86 -3.75
CA MET A 203 -15.01 17.58 -4.95
C MET A 203 -13.48 17.48 -5.21
N PRO A 204 -12.90 16.26 -5.20
CA PRO A 204 -11.47 16.08 -5.43
C PRO A 204 -11.08 16.46 -6.85
N GLU A 205 -9.85 16.92 -7.02
CA GLU A 205 -9.21 17.04 -8.33
C GLU A 205 -8.52 15.74 -8.72
N VAL A 206 -8.05 15.00 -7.72
CA VAL A 206 -7.35 13.71 -7.89
C VAL A 206 -7.90 12.69 -6.91
N ILE A 207 -8.17 11.49 -7.40
CA ILE A 207 -8.41 10.31 -6.58
C ILE A 207 -7.26 9.31 -6.77
N VAL A 208 -6.66 8.88 -5.67
CA VAL A 208 -5.60 7.85 -5.63
C VAL A 208 -6.16 6.56 -5.04
N ILE A 209 -5.96 5.43 -5.72
CA ILE A 209 -6.52 4.12 -5.33
C ILE A 209 -5.41 3.06 -5.40
N ASP A 210 -5.29 2.21 -4.39
CA ASP A 210 -4.23 1.18 -4.38
C ASP A 210 -4.42 0.17 -5.50
N GLU A 211 -5.50 -0.61 -5.49
CA GLU A 211 -5.76 -1.65 -6.49
C GLU A 211 -7.22 -1.61 -6.97
N ILE A 212 -7.41 -1.57 -8.29
CA ILE A 212 -8.69 -1.73 -8.97
C ILE A 212 -8.75 -3.15 -9.56
N GLY A 213 -9.71 -3.94 -9.09
CA GLY A 213 -9.84 -5.37 -9.44
C GLY A 213 -11.23 -5.81 -9.85
N THR A 214 -12.29 -5.05 -9.56
CA THR A 214 -13.67 -5.48 -9.83
C THR A 214 -14.38 -4.66 -10.91
N ALA A 215 -15.45 -5.23 -11.47
CA ALA A 215 -16.31 -4.55 -12.47
C ALA A 215 -16.94 -3.28 -11.91
N ALA A 216 -17.36 -3.32 -10.65
CA ALA A 216 -17.97 -2.18 -9.98
C ALA A 216 -16.95 -1.05 -9.78
N GLU A 217 -15.71 -1.37 -9.41
CA GLU A 217 -14.65 -0.37 -9.30
C GLU A 217 -14.24 0.20 -10.66
N ALA A 218 -14.15 -0.62 -11.71
CA ALA A 218 -13.85 -0.14 -13.06
C ALA A 218 -14.95 0.79 -13.59
N LEU A 219 -16.22 0.46 -13.34
CA LEU A 219 -17.35 1.33 -13.66
C LEU A 219 -17.30 2.64 -12.87
N ALA A 220 -17.03 2.58 -11.57
CA ALA A 220 -16.88 3.77 -10.74
C ALA A 220 -15.72 4.66 -11.22
N ALA A 221 -14.57 4.06 -11.56
CA ALA A 221 -13.43 4.76 -12.14
C ALA A 221 -13.81 5.49 -13.43
N ARG A 222 -14.56 4.84 -14.33
CA ARG A 222 -15.08 5.47 -15.55
C ARG A 222 -15.96 6.68 -15.24
N THR A 223 -16.93 6.54 -14.34
CA THR A 223 -17.82 7.65 -13.93
C THR A 223 -17.05 8.81 -13.32
N ILE A 224 -16.00 8.54 -12.54
CA ILE A 224 -15.14 9.56 -11.93
C ILE A 224 -14.33 10.29 -13.00
N ALA A 225 -13.73 9.56 -13.95
CA ALA A 225 -12.99 10.15 -15.06
C ALA A 225 -13.88 11.01 -15.97
N GLU A 226 -15.11 10.57 -16.24
CA GLU A 226 -16.12 11.34 -17.00
C GLU A 226 -16.49 12.67 -16.32
N ARG A 227 -16.36 12.77 -15.00
CA ARG A 227 -16.53 14.01 -14.22
C ARG A 227 -15.28 14.90 -14.21
N GLY A 228 -14.23 14.54 -14.93
CA GLY A 228 -13.00 15.32 -15.06
C GLY A 228 -12.05 15.20 -13.86
N VAL A 229 -12.24 14.21 -12.99
CA VAL A 229 -11.33 13.94 -11.87
C VAL A 229 -10.18 13.06 -12.36
N GLN A 230 -8.94 13.44 -12.04
CA GLN A 230 -7.77 12.63 -12.36
C GLN A 230 -7.76 11.38 -11.49
N LEU A 231 -7.66 10.20 -12.11
CA LEU A 231 -7.53 8.93 -11.40
C LEU A 231 -6.11 8.42 -11.46
N ILE A 232 -5.55 8.08 -10.30
CA ILE A 232 -4.24 7.46 -10.20
C ILE A 232 -4.37 6.18 -9.40
N GLY A 233 -3.97 5.04 -9.95
CA GLY A 233 -4.02 3.81 -9.18
C GLY A 233 -3.27 2.66 -9.79
N THR A 234 -3.45 1.46 -9.23
CA THR A 234 -2.99 0.22 -9.85
C THR A 234 -4.17 -0.65 -10.23
N ALA A 235 -3.94 -1.67 -11.06
CA ALA A 235 -4.96 -2.64 -11.42
C ALA A 235 -4.46 -4.07 -11.25
N HIS A 236 -5.42 -4.98 -11.09
CA HIS A 236 -5.19 -6.42 -11.08
C HIS A 236 -4.76 -6.91 -12.47
N GLY A 237 -3.45 -6.92 -12.71
CA GLY A 237 -2.86 -7.30 -13.99
C GLY A 237 -1.38 -6.94 -14.03
N SER A 238 -0.53 -7.90 -14.43
CA SER A 238 0.91 -7.67 -14.49
C SER A 238 1.36 -6.96 -15.77
N THR A 239 0.52 -6.94 -16.81
CA THR A 239 0.82 -6.38 -18.13
C THR A 239 -0.41 -5.70 -18.73
N LEU A 240 -0.18 -4.74 -19.63
CA LEU A 240 -1.24 -4.08 -20.39
C LEU A 240 -2.04 -5.08 -21.24
N GLU A 241 -1.38 -6.07 -21.85
CA GLU A 241 -2.05 -7.11 -22.64
C GLU A 241 -3.08 -7.89 -21.81
N ASN A 242 -2.72 -8.28 -20.58
CA ASN A 242 -3.64 -8.98 -19.68
C ASN A 242 -4.83 -8.09 -19.30
N LEU A 243 -4.59 -6.79 -19.09
CA LEU A 243 -5.63 -5.83 -18.74
C LEU A 243 -6.60 -5.60 -19.90
N VAL A 244 -6.08 -5.42 -21.11
CA VAL A 244 -6.85 -5.23 -22.35
C VAL A 244 -7.72 -6.45 -22.66
N ARG A 245 -7.22 -7.66 -22.40
CA ARG A 245 -7.98 -8.91 -22.59
C ARG A 245 -9.00 -9.18 -21.49
N ASN A 246 -8.93 -8.47 -20.36
CA ASN A 246 -9.88 -8.63 -19.27
C ASN A 246 -11.14 -7.80 -19.56
N PRO A 247 -12.29 -8.42 -19.88
CA PRO A 247 -13.50 -7.69 -20.25
C PRO A 247 -13.95 -6.73 -19.13
N THR A 248 -13.67 -7.09 -17.88
CA THR A 248 -14.05 -6.32 -16.70
C THR A 248 -13.19 -5.07 -16.51
N LEU A 249 -11.89 -5.17 -16.78
CA LEU A 249 -10.91 -4.11 -16.47
C LEU A 249 -10.44 -3.34 -17.70
N SER A 250 -10.76 -3.79 -18.91
CA SER A 250 -10.36 -3.13 -20.16
C SER A 250 -10.86 -1.68 -20.25
N ASP A 251 -12.00 -1.38 -19.60
CA ASP A 251 -12.55 -0.04 -19.48
C ASP A 251 -11.57 0.96 -18.84
N LEU A 252 -10.68 0.50 -17.95
CA LEU A 252 -9.66 1.35 -17.31
C LEU A 252 -8.64 1.91 -18.32
N VAL A 253 -8.51 1.30 -19.49
CA VAL A 253 -7.62 1.73 -20.57
C VAL A 253 -8.39 2.17 -21.82
N GLY A 254 -9.68 2.48 -21.67
CA GLY A 254 -10.53 2.96 -22.76
C GLY A 254 -11.27 1.87 -23.54
N GLY A 255 -11.19 0.61 -23.08
CA GLY A 255 -11.87 -0.53 -23.69
C GLY A 255 -11.15 -1.08 -24.93
N VAL A 256 -11.79 -2.06 -25.57
CA VAL A 256 -11.30 -2.68 -26.82
C VAL A 256 -12.40 -2.64 -27.87
N GLN A 257 -12.06 -2.17 -29.05
CA GLN A 257 -12.95 -2.22 -30.21
C GLN A 257 -12.44 -3.27 -31.20
N THR A 258 -13.22 -4.33 -31.41
CA THR A 258 -12.94 -5.31 -32.46
C THR A 258 -13.28 -4.70 -33.81
N VAL A 259 -12.32 -4.68 -34.73
CA VAL A 259 -12.50 -4.24 -36.11
C VAL A 259 -12.23 -5.40 -37.06
N THR A 260 -13.05 -5.55 -38.10
CA THR A 260 -12.79 -6.50 -39.18
C THR A 260 -11.83 -5.85 -40.16
N LEU A 261 -10.64 -6.43 -40.33
CA LEU A 261 -9.66 -5.98 -41.32
C LEU A 261 -9.90 -6.73 -42.65
N GLY A 262 -9.84 -6.00 -43.77
CA GLY A 262 -9.75 -6.62 -45.08
C GLY A 262 -8.40 -7.33 -45.28
N ASP A 263 -8.35 -8.29 -46.21
CA ASP A 263 -7.14 -9.11 -46.45
C ASP A 263 -5.88 -8.28 -46.76
N GLU A 264 -6.03 -7.15 -47.44
CA GLU A 264 -4.94 -6.23 -47.77
C GLU A 264 -4.41 -5.51 -46.52
N GLU A 265 -5.30 -4.95 -45.70
CA GLU A 265 -4.96 -4.25 -44.45
C GLU A 265 -4.35 -5.21 -43.42
N ALA A 266 -4.85 -6.44 -43.33
CA ALA A 266 -4.29 -7.48 -42.46
C ALA A 266 -2.85 -7.85 -42.85
N ARG A 267 -2.55 -7.86 -44.16
CA ARG A 267 -1.19 -8.13 -44.68
C ARG A 267 -0.24 -6.95 -44.40
N ILE A 268 -0.72 -5.71 -44.49
CA ILE A 268 0.07 -4.50 -44.17
C ILE A 268 0.45 -4.44 -42.68
N ARG A 269 -0.47 -4.82 -41.78
CA ARG A 269 -0.24 -4.78 -40.32
C ARG A 269 0.46 -6.02 -39.76
N GLY A 270 0.76 -7.02 -40.58
CA GLY A 270 1.48 -8.23 -40.15
C GLY A 270 0.68 -9.11 -39.18
N THR A 271 -0.65 -9.12 -39.28
CA THR A 271 -1.53 -9.89 -38.39
C THR A 271 -2.02 -11.21 -39.00
N ARG A 272 -1.28 -11.77 -39.98
CA ARG A 272 -1.49 -13.09 -40.60
C ARG A 272 -0.18 -13.86 -40.64
#